data_AF-A0A9N9SPZ4-F1
#
_entry.id   AF-A0A9N9SPZ4-F1
#
_cell.length_a   1.000
_cell.length_b   1.000
_cell.length_c   1.000
_cell.angle_alpha   90.00
_cell.angle_beta   90.00
_cell.angle_gamma   90.00
#
_symmetry.space_group_name_H-M   'P 1'
#
loop_
_entity.id
_entity.type
_entity.pdbx_description
1 polymer ?
#
loop_
_entity_poly.entity_id
_entity_poly.type
_entity_poly.pdbx_seq_one_letter_code
_entity_poly.pdbx_strand_id
1 'polypeptide(L)'
;MALVLSNIATKSNLKVIEEKLFALSICNSNQIRCMAKLNPPPRLRNPTWFTKKVIVTRDEEITKENEKFVQEVIQDKYSKISPKGEVATNIEWTPEMQRTGVIARKIGVYPLWLKNGKHIQTTLLQVLDNHVIKQIAPDEYDSPRKRVLEVRNKKACLLLGAEGADPSKFTKEYCGLFKESGVIPKQVLARIDRGFQGVMKRHGFKGMPASHGVTKTHRRGGNIGGGGEKGRVWPGTKMPGHMGNRFRIAKGVKILRINTRHNVLWVTGQAIPGETNSICFIYDSKLPLRKPEKPLPFPTYLGGVDDSVPEDIYDDSIHSFSDPSIVFKESK
;
A
#
# COMPACT_ATOMS: atom_id res chain seq x y z
N MET A 1 -26.56 -20.25 -72.32
CA MET A 1 -27.71 -21.06 -72.77
C MET A 1 -28.56 -21.40 -71.55
N ALA A 2 -29.87 -21.14 -71.63
CA ALA A 2 -30.90 -21.43 -70.61
C ALA A 2 -30.95 -22.95 -70.28
N LEU A 3 -31.40 -23.42 -69.12
CA LEU A 3 -32.81 -23.42 -68.69
C LEU A 3 -33.00 -23.57 -67.16
N VAL A 4 -34.10 -22.96 -66.72
CA VAL A 4 -34.72 -22.85 -65.38
C VAL A 4 -35.62 -24.07 -65.10
N LEU A 5 -35.90 -24.36 -63.82
CA LEU A 5 -37.19 -24.82 -63.21
C LEU A 5 -36.90 -25.33 -61.78
N SER A 6 -37.68 -25.13 -60.70
CA SER A 6 -38.48 -24.03 -60.12
C SER A 6 -38.96 -24.53 -58.76
N ASN A 7 -38.93 -23.69 -57.72
CA ASN A 7 -39.51 -23.93 -56.38
C ASN A 7 -41.03 -24.20 -56.43
N ILE A 8 -41.52 -25.13 -55.60
CA ILE A 8 -42.88 -25.03 -55.03
C ILE A 8 -42.79 -25.35 -53.53
N ALA A 9 -42.88 -24.29 -52.72
CA ALA A 9 -43.23 -24.34 -51.32
C ALA A 9 -44.71 -23.97 -51.19
N THR A 10 -45.50 -24.73 -50.41
CA THR A 10 -46.77 -24.22 -49.88
C THR A 10 -46.90 -24.51 -48.38
N LYS A 11 -47.05 -23.41 -47.63
CA LYS A 11 -47.17 -23.27 -46.17
C LYS A 11 -48.50 -23.78 -45.59
N SER A 12 -49.27 -24.59 -46.32
CA SER A 12 -50.67 -24.90 -46.01
C SER A 12 -50.93 -26.29 -45.42
N ASN A 13 -49.94 -27.18 -45.32
CA ASN A 13 -50.13 -28.55 -44.80
C ASN A 13 -49.62 -28.76 -43.36
N LEU A 14 -49.14 -27.71 -42.68
CA LEU A 14 -48.59 -27.81 -41.32
C LEU A 14 -49.59 -27.46 -40.21
N LYS A 15 -50.83 -27.08 -40.52
CA LYS A 15 -51.87 -26.75 -39.52
C LYS A 15 -52.87 -27.87 -39.23
N VAL A 16 -52.78 -29.01 -39.90
CA VAL A 16 -53.74 -30.14 -39.75
C VAL A 16 -53.18 -31.27 -38.88
N ILE A 17 -51.92 -31.18 -38.45
CA ILE A 17 -51.25 -32.24 -37.66
C ILE A 17 -51.24 -31.90 -36.16
N GLU A 18 -51.71 -30.73 -35.74
CA GLU A 18 -51.74 -30.29 -34.33
C GLU A 18 -52.90 -30.86 -33.51
N GLU A 19 -53.89 -31.53 -34.11
CA GLU A 19 -55.05 -32.00 -33.37
C GLU A 19 -55.32 -33.48 -33.65
N LYS A 20 -55.00 -34.31 -32.66
CA LYS A 20 -55.40 -35.73 -32.52
C LYS A 20 -54.61 -36.74 -33.35
N LEU A 21 -53.44 -37.13 -32.84
CA LEU A 21 -53.09 -38.56 -32.79
C LEU A 21 -52.45 -38.90 -31.44
N PHE A 22 -53.21 -39.71 -30.72
CA PHE A 22 -52.90 -40.37 -29.47
C PHE A 22 -51.60 -41.19 -29.55
N ALA A 23 -50.92 -41.27 -28.41
CA ALA A 23 -50.11 -42.40 -27.94
C ALA A 23 -49.26 -43.14 -28.97
N LEU A 24 -48.02 -42.68 -29.16
CA LEU A 24 -46.92 -43.54 -29.61
C LEU A 24 -45.69 -43.24 -28.74
N SER A 25 -45.44 -44.13 -27.77
CA SER A 25 -44.14 -44.27 -27.13
C SER A 25 -43.23 -45.06 -28.07
N ILE A 26 -42.19 -44.42 -28.60
CA ILE A 26 -41.13 -45.11 -29.33
C ILE A 26 -39.82 -44.81 -28.59
N CYS A 27 -39.33 -45.84 -27.91
CA CYS A 27 -38.05 -45.85 -27.22
C CYS A 27 -36.93 -46.04 -28.25
N ASN A 28 -36.22 -44.95 -28.58
CA ASN A 28 -34.93 -45.08 -29.26
C ASN A 28 -33.87 -45.49 -28.23
N SER A 29 -33.53 -46.78 -28.21
CA SER A 29 -32.33 -47.29 -27.57
C SER A 29 -31.12 -46.91 -28.42
N ASN A 30 -30.64 -45.69 -28.27
CA ASN A 30 -29.24 -45.27 -28.46
C ASN A 30 -29.16 -43.74 -28.38
N GLN A 31 -28.94 -43.21 -27.17
CA GLN A 31 -28.24 -41.95 -27.02
C GLN A 31 -27.55 -41.88 -25.65
N ILE A 32 -26.23 -42.02 -25.72
CA ILE A 32 -25.22 -41.28 -24.95
C ILE A 32 -25.52 -41.21 -23.45
N ARG A 33 -24.96 -42.15 -22.68
CA ARG A 33 -24.67 -41.86 -21.27
C ARG A 33 -23.72 -40.67 -21.24
N CYS A 34 -24.27 -39.49 -21.03
CA CYS A 34 -23.54 -38.33 -20.55
C CYS A 34 -22.74 -38.82 -19.33
N MET A 35 -21.40 -38.82 -19.43
CA MET A 35 -20.56 -39.02 -18.25
C MET A 35 -20.95 -37.93 -17.25
N ALA A 36 -21.70 -38.33 -16.22
CA ALA A 36 -21.90 -37.49 -15.05
C ALA A 36 -20.51 -37.15 -14.53
N LYS A 37 -20.12 -35.87 -14.60
CA LYS A 37 -18.95 -35.38 -13.89
C LYS A 37 -19.17 -35.69 -12.42
N LEU A 38 -18.48 -36.69 -11.90
CA LEU A 38 -18.41 -36.97 -10.47
C LEU A 38 -18.02 -35.67 -9.77
N ASN A 39 -18.86 -35.21 -8.85
CA ASN A 39 -18.63 -33.98 -8.10
C ASN A 39 -18.62 -34.33 -6.60
N PRO A 40 -17.47 -34.20 -5.91
CA PRO A 40 -16.20 -33.67 -6.44
C PRO A 40 -15.50 -34.69 -7.36
N PRO A 41 -14.73 -34.22 -8.37
CA PRO A 41 -13.91 -35.10 -9.16
C PRO A 41 -12.89 -35.82 -8.25
N PRO A 42 -12.60 -37.11 -8.48
CA PRO A 42 -11.59 -37.82 -7.71
C PRO A 42 -10.25 -37.11 -7.87
N ARG A 43 -9.61 -36.77 -6.74
CA ARG A 43 -8.29 -36.14 -6.73
C ARG A 43 -7.27 -37.17 -7.23
N LEU A 44 -6.74 -36.96 -8.44
CA LEU A 44 -5.62 -37.73 -8.96
C LEU A 44 -4.44 -37.57 -7.98
N ARG A 45 -4.07 -38.68 -7.33
CA ARG A 45 -2.82 -38.75 -6.57
C ARG A 45 -1.74 -39.12 -7.57
N ASN A 46 -0.63 -38.39 -7.56
CA ASN A 46 0.51 -38.76 -8.38
C ASN A 46 0.95 -40.20 -8.04
N PRO A 47 1.29 -41.02 -9.03
CA PRO A 47 1.72 -42.39 -8.79
C PRO A 47 2.99 -42.40 -7.93
N THR A 48 3.25 -43.51 -7.23
CA THR A 48 4.33 -43.63 -6.23
C THR A 48 5.73 -43.42 -6.81
N TRP A 49 5.91 -43.71 -8.10
CA TRP A 49 7.15 -43.48 -8.85
C TRP A 49 7.25 -42.07 -9.45
N PHE A 50 6.21 -41.24 -9.34
CA PHE A 50 6.28 -39.84 -9.75
C PHE A 50 7.11 -39.05 -8.74
N THR A 51 8.36 -38.78 -9.10
CA THR A 51 9.24 -37.89 -8.36
C THR A 51 8.60 -36.51 -8.27
N LYS A 52 8.14 -36.15 -7.05
CA LYS A 52 7.70 -34.77 -6.80
C LYS A 52 8.90 -33.87 -7.06
N LYS A 53 8.68 -32.81 -7.83
CA LYS A 53 9.64 -31.70 -7.91
C LYS A 53 9.88 -31.22 -6.47
N VAL A 54 11.04 -31.53 -5.93
CA VAL A 54 11.45 -31.00 -4.63
C VAL A 54 11.68 -29.51 -4.87
N ILE A 55 10.83 -28.68 -4.29
CA ILE A 55 11.13 -27.26 -4.18
C ILE A 55 12.34 -27.21 -3.25
N VAL A 56 13.52 -27.00 -3.82
CA VAL A 56 14.77 -26.90 -3.08
C VAL A 56 14.63 -25.70 -2.14
N THR A 57 14.60 -25.96 -0.83
CA THR A 57 14.35 -24.95 0.22
C THR A 57 15.62 -24.33 0.77
N ARG A 58 16.79 -24.82 0.37
CA ARG A 58 18.10 -24.34 0.81
C ARG A 58 18.95 -24.04 -0.40
N ASP A 59 19.76 -23.00 -0.29
CA ASP A 59 20.80 -22.71 -1.27
C ASP A 59 21.61 -23.99 -1.48
N GLU A 60 21.71 -24.42 -2.75
CA GLU A 60 22.76 -25.35 -3.16
C GLU A 60 24.10 -24.80 -2.66
N GLU A 61 25.08 -25.66 -2.43
CA GLU A 61 26.41 -25.30 -1.91
C GLU A 61 27.14 -24.37 -2.88
N ILE A 62 26.72 -23.10 -2.92
CA ILE A 62 27.42 -22.04 -3.61
C ILE A 62 28.78 -21.95 -2.94
N THR A 63 29.83 -22.21 -3.73
CA THR A 63 31.19 -21.97 -3.26
C THR A 63 31.31 -20.48 -2.94
N LYS A 64 32.11 -20.15 -1.92
CA LYS A 64 32.37 -18.76 -1.53
C LYS A 64 32.91 -17.92 -2.70
N GLU A 65 33.54 -18.57 -3.68
CA GLU A 65 34.04 -17.96 -4.92
C GLU A 65 32.88 -17.51 -5.84
N ASN A 66 31.89 -18.38 -6.05
CA ASN A 66 30.70 -18.05 -6.85
C ASN A 66 29.87 -16.95 -6.20
N GLU A 67 29.77 -16.95 -4.88
CA GLU A 67 29.12 -15.89 -4.10
C GLU A 67 29.78 -14.51 -4.33
N LYS A 68 31.12 -14.47 -4.27
CA LYS A 68 31.89 -13.26 -4.56
C LYS A 68 31.74 -12.80 -6.01
N PHE A 69 31.80 -13.74 -6.95
CA PHE A 69 31.61 -13.44 -8.37
C PHE A 69 30.22 -12.82 -8.64
N VAL A 70 29.16 -13.38 -8.05
CA VAL A 70 27.80 -12.82 -8.19
C VAL A 70 27.72 -11.41 -7.59
N GLN A 71 28.36 -11.16 -6.44
CA GLN A 71 28.42 -9.83 -5.84
C GLN A 71 29.16 -8.83 -6.74
N GLU A 72 30.27 -9.22 -7.35
CA GLU A 72 31.04 -8.39 -8.28
C GLU A 72 30.22 -8.05 -9.54
N VAL A 73 29.58 -9.05 -10.16
CA VAL A 73 28.70 -8.84 -11.33
C VAL A 73 27.53 -7.91 -10.99
N ILE A 74 26.93 -8.04 -9.80
CA ILE A 74 25.90 -7.13 -9.31
C ILE A 74 26.49 -5.72 -9.17
N GLN A 75 27.64 -5.57 -8.51
CA GLN A 75 28.29 -4.28 -8.31
C GLN A 75 28.61 -3.59 -9.64
N ASP A 76 29.19 -4.30 -10.61
CA ASP A 76 29.51 -3.77 -11.93
C ASP A 76 28.28 -3.31 -12.72
N LYS A 77 27.17 -4.05 -12.57
CA LYS A 77 25.92 -3.75 -13.25
C LYS A 77 25.20 -2.53 -12.65
N TYR A 78 25.22 -2.38 -11.33
CA TYR A 78 24.43 -1.36 -10.64
C TYR A 78 25.23 -0.12 -10.21
N SER A 79 26.57 -0.19 -10.08
CA SER A 79 27.44 0.96 -9.75
C SER A 79 27.42 2.07 -10.80
N LYS A 80 27.15 1.72 -12.06
CA LYS A 80 27.14 2.66 -13.20
C LYS A 80 25.82 3.40 -13.37
N ILE A 81 24.81 3.12 -12.56
CA ILE A 81 23.50 3.76 -12.66
C ILE A 81 23.52 5.04 -11.82
N SER A 82 23.99 6.13 -12.44
CA SER A 82 23.69 7.49 -11.98
C SER A 82 22.28 7.88 -12.47
N PRO A 83 21.47 8.63 -11.70
CA PRO A 83 20.17 9.09 -12.17
C PRO A 83 20.34 9.90 -13.47
N LYS A 84 19.94 9.30 -14.59
CA LYS A 84 19.96 9.92 -15.90
C LYS A 84 18.76 10.84 -16.03
N GLY A 85 18.97 12.14 -15.84
CA GLY A 85 17.97 13.15 -16.12
C GLY A 85 18.49 14.55 -15.81
N GLU A 86 18.46 15.43 -16.79
CA GLU A 86 18.64 16.87 -16.55
C GLU A 86 17.42 17.36 -15.75
N VAL A 87 17.65 17.86 -14.54
CA VAL A 87 16.58 18.45 -13.74
C VAL A 87 16.36 19.88 -14.24
N ALA A 88 15.13 20.24 -14.58
CA ALA A 88 14.78 21.61 -14.94
C ALA A 88 15.03 22.54 -13.74
N THR A 89 16.06 23.39 -13.83
CA THR A 89 16.47 24.31 -12.75
C THR A 89 15.71 25.64 -12.75
N ASN A 90 14.96 25.94 -13.80
CA ASN A 90 14.40 27.27 -14.07
C ASN A 90 12.87 27.32 -13.87
N ILE A 91 12.35 26.78 -12.77
CA ILE A 91 10.90 26.86 -12.46
C ILE A 91 10.69 27.75 -11.24
N GLU A 92 10.04 28.89 -11.45
CA GLU A 92 9.62 29.78 -10.35
C GLU A 92 8.48 29.15 -9.53
N TRP A 93 8.64 29.15 -8.21
CA TRP A 93 7.66 28.56 -7.31
C TRP A 93 6.40 29.43 -7.19
N THR A 94 5.23 28.80 -7.30
CA THR A 94 3.94 29.44 -6.98
C THR A 94 3.24 28.72 -5.83
N PRO A 95 2.43 29.41 -4.99
CA PRO A 95 1.76 28.80 -3.84
C PRO A 95 0.76 27.67 -4.15
N GLU A 96 0.32 27.55 -5.41
CA GLU A 96 -0.59 26.49 -5.86
C GLU A 96 0.13 25.20 -6.26
N MET A 97 1.42 25.30 -6.58
CA MET A 97 2.23 24.16 -6.97
C MET A 97 2.44 23.20 -5.81
N GLN A 98 2.48 21.91 -6.13
CA GLN A 98 2.77 20.85 -5.18
C GLN A 98 4.06 20.18 -5.61
N ARG A 99 5.05 20.18 -4.71
CA ARG A 99 6.30 19.42 -4.92
C ARG A 99 6.11 17.94 -4.60
N THR A 100 7.16 17.20 -4.88
CA THR A 100 7.21 15.76 -4.66
C THR A 100 7.28 15.43 -3.17
N GLY A 101 6.80 14.22 -2.82
CA GLY A 101 6.98 13.66 -1.49
C GLY A 101 8.26 12.82 -1.40
N VAL A 102 8.54 12.34 -0.21
CA VAL A 102 9.64 11.41 0.07
C VAL A 102 9.12 10.16 0.78
N ILE A 103 9.79 9.04 0.56
CA ILE A 103 9.56 7.81 1.30
C ILE A 103 10.61 7.74 2.42
N ALA A 104 10.19 7.39 3.62
CA ALA A 104 11.06 7.33 4.78
C ALA A 104 10.80 6.07 5.61
N ARG A 105 11.82 5.61 6.31
CA ARG A 105 11.75 4.52 7.28
C ARG A 105 11.62 5.10 8.68
N LYS A 106 10.64 4.63 9.44
CA LYS A 106 10.48 5.03 10.85
C LYS A 106 11.56 4.36 11.70
N ILE A 107 12.51 5.10 12.25
CA ILE A 107 13.54 4.52 13.14
C ILE A 107 12.96 4.32 14.54
N GLY A 108 12.28 5.31 15.09
CA GLY A 108 11.88 5.26 16.49
C GLY A 108 11.38 6.59 17.02
N VAL A 109 11.30 6.68 18.33
CA VAL A 109 10.82 7.86 19.05
C VAL A 109 11.97 8.39 19.90
N TYR A 110 12.17 9.70 19.88
CA TYR A 110 13.23 10.38 20.62
C TYR A 110 12.70 11.65 21.30
N PRO A 111 13.06 11.90 22.56
CA PRO A 111 12.66 13.11 23.27
C PRO A 111 13.51 14.32 22.83
N LEU A 112 12.87 15.46 22.58
CA LEU A 112 13.53 16.76 22.41
C LEU A 112 13.02 17.76 23.45
N TRP A 113 13.81 18.80 23.71
CA TRP A 113 13.46 19.87 24.64
C TRP A 113 13.27 21.19 23.89
N LEU A 114 12.19 21.89 24.23
CA LEU A 114 12.00 23.27 23.79
C LEU A 114 12.87 24.21 24.63
N LYS A 115 13.18 25.39 24.08
CA LYS A 115 13.79 26.50 24.83
C LYS A 115 12.99 26.92 26.06
N ASN A 116 11.69 26.62 26.08
CA ASN A 116 10.80 26.85 27.21
C ASN A 116 10.95 25.81 28.35
N GLY A 117 11.86 24.84 28.23
CA GLY A 117 12.03 23.74 29.20
C GLY A 117 10.98 22.63 29.09
N LYS A 118 10.05 22.70 28.13
CA LYS A 118 9.06 21.64 27.90
C LYS A 118 9.66 20.50 27.08
N HIS A 119 9.48 19.28 27.57
CA HIS A 119 9.81 18.06 26.84
C HIS A 119 8.74 17.73 25.78
N ILE A 120 9.19 17.35 24.58
CA ILE A 120 8.36 16.90 23.46
C ILE A 120 8.88 15.55 22.96
N GLN A 121 7.96 14.59 22.78
CA GLN A 121 8.28 13.35 22.09
C GLN A 121 8.21 13.55 20.57
N THR A 122 9.26 13.12 19.89
CA THR A 122 9.38 13.20 18.43
C THR A 122 9.59 11.83 17.82
N THR A 123 9.21 11.65 16.57
CA THR A 123 9.50 10.42 15.82
C THR A 123 10.61 10.71 14.81
N LEU A 124 11.63 9.84 14.75
CA LEU A 124 12.67 9.93 13.73
C LEU A 124 12.24 9.16 12.47
N LEU A 125 12.35 9.84 11.33
CA LEU A 125 12.11 9.28 10.01
C LEU A 125 13.38 9.42 9.17
N GLN A 126 13.91 8.31 8.67
CA GLN A 126 15.10 8.30 7.83
C GLN A 126 14.71 8.18 6.37
N VAL A 127 15.23 9.06 5.54
CA VAL A 127 15.07 8.99 4.09
C VAL A 127 16.24 8.17 3.53
N LEU A 128 15.92 7.03 2.88
CA LEU A 128 16.90 6.09 2.32
C LEU A 128 16.68 5.94 0.81
N ASP A 129 17.72 6.18 0.02
CA ASP A 129 17.80 5.94 -1.43
C ASP A 129 16.52 6.26 -2.23
N ASN A 130 16.01 7.48 -2.06
CA ASN A 130 14.80 7.91 -2.75
C ASN A 130 15.10 8.34 -4.19
N HIS A 131 14.39 7.73 -5.13
CA HIS A 131 14.52 8.03 -6.56
C HIS A 131 13.14 8.21 -7.18
N VAL A 132 13.01 9.19 -8.08
CA VAL A 132 11.85 9.30 -8.97
C VAL A 132 12.07 8.35 -10.14
N ILE A 133 11.14 7.41 -10.34
CA ILE A 133 11.30 6.34 -11.34
C ILE A 133 10.56 6.67 -12.63
N LYS A 134 9.30 7.09 -12.49
CA LYS A 134 8.42 7.40 -13.62
C LYS A 134 7.56 8.61 -13.31
N GLN A 135 7.45 9.52 -14.27
CA GLN A 135 6.43 10.55 -14.32
C GLN A 135 5.31 10.12 -15.26
N ILE A 136 4.08 10.10 -14.78
CA ILE A 136 2.88 9.79 -15.56
C ILE A 136 2.10 11.09 -15.72
N ALA A 137 1.74 11.42 -16.96
CA ALA A 137 0.98 12.61 -17.29
C ALA A 137 -0.41 12.58 -16.61
N PRO A 138 -1.01 13.75 -16.29
CA PRO A 138 -2.32 13.81 -15.65
C PRO A 138 -3.43 13.09 -16.43
N ASP A 139 -3.33 13.08 -17.77
CA ASP A 139 -4.35 12.49 -18.65
C ASP A 139 -4.24 10.97 -18.76
N GLU A 140 -3.02 10.44 -18.72
CA GLU A 140 -2.72 9.00 -18.76
C GLU A 140 -3.01 8.33 -17.40
N TYR A 141 -2.92 9.09 -16.30
CA TYR A 141 -3.04 8.54 -14.96
C TYR A 141 -4.50 8.16 -14.60
N ASP A 142 -4.82 6.87 -14.68
CA ASP A 142 -6.08 6.34 -14.14
C ASP A 142 -5.93 5.92 -12.67
N SER A 143 -6.71 6.54 -11.78
CA SER A 143 -6.66 6.23 -10.35
C SER A 143 -7.42 4.92 -10.07
N PRO A 144 -6.81 3.93 -9.41
CA PRO A 144 -7.46 2.65 -9.10
C PRO A 144 -8.61 2.78 -8.08
N ARG A 145 -8.82 3.97 -7.52
CA ARG A 145 -9.88 4.27 -6.54
C ARG A 145 -10.78 5.40 -7.04
N LYS A 146 -11.55 5.16 -8.11
CA LYS A 146 -12.65 6.05 -8.53
C LYS A 146 -13.78 6.02 -7.50
N ARG A 147 -13.68 6.86 -6.46
CA ARG A 147 -14.79 7.10 -5.50
C ARG A 147 -15.54 8.40 -5.76
N VAL A 148 -15.00 9.29 -6.59
CA VAL A 148 -15.54 10.61 -6.89
C VAL A 148 -15.76 10.71 -8.39
N LEU A 149 -16.92 11.22 -8.79
CA LEU A 149 -17.23 11.62 -10.15
C LEU A 149 -16.28 12.75 -10.56
N GLU A 150 -15.54 12.56 -11.65
CA GLU A 150 -14.65 13.52 -12.34
C GLU A 150 -13.85 14.51 -11.47
N VAL A 151 -12.54 14.25 -11.34
CA VAL A 151 -11.62 15.17 -10.67
C VAL A 151 -11.34 16.37 -11.60
N ARG A 152 -11.80 17.58 -11.21
CA ARG A 152 -11.63 18.81 -11.99
C ARG A 152 -10.16 19.19 -12.25
N ASN A 153 -9.26 18.95 -11.30
CA ASN A 153 -7.84 19.30 -11.38
C ASN A 153 -6.97 18.04 -11.33
N LYS A 154 -6.82 17.34 -12.46
CA LYS A 154 -5.92 16.19 -12.57
C LYS A 154 -4.48 16.65 -12.40
N LYS A 155 -3.70 15.92 -11.61
CA LYS A 155 -2.26 16.19 -11.39
C LYS A 155 -1.44 15.04 -11.92
N ALA A 156 -0.21 15.32 -12.33
CA ALA A 156 0.73 14.29 -12.72
C ALA A 156 1.02 13.36 -11.54
N CYS A 157 1.19 12.07 -11.82
CA CYS A 157 1.56 11.09 -10.81
C CYS A 157 3.05 10.78 -10.94
N LEU A 158 3.76 10.85 -9.81
CA LEU A 158 5.15 10.46 -9.73
C LEU A 158 5.26 9.13 -9.01
N LEU A 159 5.96 8.18 -9.63
CA LEU A 159 6.31 6.90 -9.05
C LEU A 159 7.67 7.05 -8.35
N LEU A 160 7.66 6.87 -7.02
CA LEU A 160 8.85 6.99 -6.18
C LEU A 160 9.32 5.59 -5.73
N GLY A 161 10.63 5.35 -5.76
CA GLY A 161 11.31 4.18 -5.21
C GLY A 161 12.20 4.57 -4.03
N ALA A 162 12.37 3.67 -3.06
CA ALA A 162 13.17 3.90 -1.85
C ALA A 162 13.93 2.64 -1.41
N GLU A 163 15.09 2.78 -0.75
CA GLU A 163 15.92 1.71 -0.14
C GLU A 163 16.35 0.56 -1.07
N GLY A 164 17.62 0.46 -1.51
CA GLY A 164 18.14 -0.56 -2.45
C GLY A 164 17.59 -1.99 -2.32
N ALA A 165 18.25 -2.90 -1.59
CA ALA A 165 17.99 -4.33 -1.42
C ALA A 165 18.44 -5.29 -2.55
N ASP A 166 19.00 -6.43 -2.18
CA ASP A 166 19.63 -7.33 -3.15
C ASP A 166 18.58 -8.19 -3.88
N PRO A 167 18.55 -8.22 -5.23
CA PRO A 167 17.60 -9.03 -5.98
C PRO A 167 17.72 -10.54 -5.73
N SER A 168 18.90 -11.03 -5.32
CA SER A 168 19.18 -12.44 -5.09
C SER A 168 18.45 -13.04 -3.88
N LYS A 169 18.01 -12.20 -2.93
CA LYS A 169 17.38 -12.64 -1.67
C LYS A 169 15.89 -12.93 -1.81
N PHE A 170 15.30 -12.76 -3.00
CA PHE A 170 13.85 -12.82 -3.20
C PHE A 170 13.46 -13.74 -4.36
N THR A 171 12.27 -14.35 -4.27
CA THR A 171 11.75 -15.23 -5.33
C THR A 171 11.39 -14.43 -6.60
N LYS A 172 11.48 -15.08 -7.77
CA LYS A 172 11.13 -14.47 -9.08
C LYS A 172 9.70 -13.91 -9.12
N GLU A 173 8.78 -14.54 -8.40
CA GLU A 173 7.38 -14.10 -8.21
C GLU A 173 7.29 -12.80 -7.42
N TYR A 174 8.07 -12.67 -6.34
CA TYR A 174 8.15 -11.45 -5.54
C TYR A 174 8.79 -10.30 -6.34
N CYS A 175 9.86 -10.57 -7.09
CA CYS A 175 10.50 -9.61 -7.98
C CYS A 175 9.57 -9.17 -9.14
N GLY A 176 8.61 -10.02 -9.54
CA GLY A 176 7.61 -9.70 -10.57
C GLY A 176 6.72 -8.49 -10.21
N LEU A 177 6.46 -8.28 -8.91
CA LEU A 177 5.65 -7.16 -8.40
C LEU A 177 6.28 -5.78 -8.64
N PHE A 178 7.61 -5.73 -8.78
CA PHE A 178 8.37 -4.48 -8.92
C PHE A 178 8.88 -4.25 -10.35
N LYS A 179 8.58 -5.19 -11.25
CA LYS A 179 9.09 -5.21 -12.63
C LYS A 179 8.39 -4.21 -13.54
N GLU A 180 7.09 -3.98 -13.32
CA GLU A 180 6.31 -2.92 -14.01
C GLU A 180 6.74 -1.51 -13.58
N SER A 181 7.28 -1.40 -12.36
CA SER A 181 7.68 -0.14 -11.75
C SER A 181 9.18 0.14 -11.87
N GLY A 182 9.98 -0.76 -12.45
CA GLY A 182 11.41 -0.56 -12.66
C GLY A 182 12.23 -0.44 -11.36
N VAL A 183 11.70 -0.93 -10.24
CA VAL A 183 12.36 -0.87 -8.93
C VAL A 183 12.89 -2.21 -8.46
N ILE A 184 13.94 -2.12 -7.66
CA ILE A 184 14.55 -3.23 -6.94
C ILE A 184 13.57 -3.74 -5.84
N PRO A 185 13.42 -5.07 -5.61
CA PRO A 185 12.49 -5.66 -4.63
C PRO A 185 12.89 -5.37 -3.16
N LYS A 186 11.93 -5.04 -2.28
CA LYS A 186 12.19 -4.59 -0.89
C LYS A 186 12.06 -5.70 0.16
N GLN A 187 12.87 -5.65 1.24
CA GLN A 187 12.99 -6.71 2.27
C GLN A 187 11.83 -6.81 3.27
N VAL A 188 11.14 -5.71 3.56
CA VAL A 188 10.06 -5.71 4.56
C VAL A 188 8.85 -4.96 4.01
N LEU A 189 7.78 -5.69 3.71
CA LEU A 189 6.44 -5.14 3.47
C LEU A 189 5.66 -5.12 4.79
N ALA A 190 6.07 -4.26 5.73
CA ALA A 190 5.43 -4.23 7.05
C ALA A 190 4.07 -3.52 7.00
N ARG A 191 3.06 -4.19 7.57
CA ARG A 191 1.77 -3.60 7.92
C ARG A 191 1.48 -3.96 9.37
N ILE A 192 1.28 -2.97 10.23
CA ILE A 192 0.88 -3.23 11.62
C ILE A 192 -0.50 -3.88 11.61
N ASP A 193 -0.53 -5.19 11.75
CA ASP A 193 -1.76 -5.93 11.90
C ASP A 193 -2.03 -6.17 13.39
N ARG A 194 -3.21 -5.78 13.86
CA ARG A 194 -3.68 -6.19 15.20
C ARG A 194 -4.58 -7.43 15.12
N GLY A 195 -4.73 -8.02 13.94
CA GLY A 195 -5.53 -9.21 13.67
C GLY A 195 -7.04 -8.96 13.79
N PHE A 196 -7.79 -10.04 13.96
CA PHE A 196 -9.22 -9.97 14.30
C PHE A 196 -9.39 -9.45 15.73
N GLN A 197 -10.13 -8.35 15.89
CA GLN A 197 -10.35 -7.72 17.18
C GLN A 197 -11.83 -7.64 17.54
N GLY A 198 -12.12 -7.86 18.82
CA GLY A 198 -13.44 -7.69 19.40
C GLY A 198 -13.88 -6.22 19.42
N VAL A 199 -15.18 -5.98 19.58
CA VAL A 199 -15.81 -4.64 19.58
C VAL A 199 -15.20 -3.66 20.58
N MET A 200 -14.79 -4.13 21.76
CA MET A 200 -14.19 -3.28 22.80
C MET A 200 -12.85 -2.69 22.33
N LYS A 201 -11.95 -3.51 21.78
CA LYS A 201 -10.63 -3.04 21.33
C LYS A 201 -10.70 -2.31 19.97
N ARG A 202 -11.58 -2.78 19.08
CA ARG A 202 -11.71 -2.23 17.71
C ARG A 202 -12.43 -0.88 17.68
N HIS A 203 -13.48 -0.72 18.48
CA HIS A 203 -14.39 0.43 18.45
C HIS A 203 -14.55 1.16 19.78
N GLY A 204 -13.88 0.71 20.84
CA GLY A 204 -13.94 1.37 22.16
C GLY A 204 -15.24 1.11 22.94
N PHE A 205 -15.94 0.00 22.68
CA PHE A 205 -17.16 -0.32 23.43
C PHE A 205 -16.84 -0.60 24.90
N LYS A 206 -17.69 -0.11 25.83
CA LYS A 206 -17.49 -0.24 27.28
C LYS A 206 -17.60 -1.69 27.80
N GLY A 207 -18.33 -2.56 27.10
CA GLY A 207 -18.65 -3.92 27.56
C GLY A 207 -19.77 -3.92 28.61
N MET A 208 -20.01 -5.08 29.22
CA MET A 208 -20.94 -5.25 30.34
C MET A 208 -20.17 -5.32 31.68
N PRO A 209 -20.83 -5.06 32.83
CA PRO A 209 -20.20 -5.20 34.15
C PRO A 209 -19.55 -6.57 34.36
N ALA A 210 -18.52 -6.61 35.21
CA ALA A 210 -17.84 -7.85 35.59
C ALA A 210 -18.61 -8.63 36.67
N SER A 211 -19.34 -7.95 37.54
CA SER A 211 -20.10 -8.52 38.68
C SER A 211 -21.63 -8.42 38.47
N HIS A 212 -22.41 -8.71 39.51
CA HIS A 212 -23.89 -8.65 39.54
C HIS A 212 -24.61 -9.58 38.55
N GLY A 213 -24.19 -10.86 38.51
CA GLY A 213 -24.92 -11.92 37.78
C GLY A 213 -24.75 -11.92 36.25
N VAL A 214 -23.93 -11.01 35.70
CA VAL A 214 -23.63 -10.96 34.27
C VAL A 214 -22.92 -12.25 33.83
N THR A 215 -23.56 -13.05 32.98
CA THR A 215 -23.04 -14.36 32.57
C THR A 215 -22.62 -14.36 31.10
N LYS A 216 -21.33 -14.60 30.81
CA LYS A 216 -20.76 -14.79 29.45
C LYS A 216 -20.98 -13.63 28.46
N THR A 217 -21.31 -12.43 28.93
CA THR A 217 -21.59 -11.25 28.08
C THR A 217 -20.65 -10.06 28.28
N HIS A 218 -19.66 -10.14 29.17
CA HIS A 218 -18.75 -9.04 29.54
C HIS A 218 -18.14 -8.26 28.36
N ARG A 219 -17.85 -8.95 27.24
CA ARG A 219 -17.15 -8.37 26.07
C ARG A 219 -17.97 -8.33 24.79
N ARG A 220 -19.29 -8.58 24.86
CA ARG A 220 -20.17 -8.60 23.69
C ARG A 220 -20.50 -7.19 23.19
N GLY A 221 -20.93 -7.09 21.93
CA GLY A 221 -21.33 -5.82 21.30
C GLY A 221 -22.63 -5.22 21.80
N GLY A 222 -23.42 -5.99 22.56
CA GLY A 222 -24.78 -5.61 22.94
C GLY A 222 -25.72 -5.67 21.74
N ASN A 223 -26.77 -4.86 21.78
CA ASN A 223 -27.73 -4.76 20.69
C ASN A 223 -27.11 -4.11 19.43
N ILE A 224 -27.44 -4.64 18.26
CA ILE A 224 -26.91 -4.26 16.94
C ILE A 224 -27.98 -3.58 16.07
N GLY A 225 -29.26 -3.74 16.41
CA GLY A 225 -30.39 -3.27 15.60
C GLY A 225 -31.45 -2.53 16.41
N GLY A 226 -32.18 -1.64 15.76
CA GLY A 226 -33.24 -0.83 16.39
C GLY A 226 -34.61 -1.52 16.51
N GLY A 227 -34.82 -2.66 15.85
CA GLY A 227 -36.18 -3.20 15.63
C GLY A 227 -37.03 -2.30 14.73
N GLY A 228 -38.17 -2.81 14.25
CA GLY A 228 -39.12 -2.05 13.41
C GLY A 228 -39.18 -2.51 11.94
N GLU A 229 -39.69 -1.63 11.09
CA GLU A 229 -40.07 -1.92 9.68
C GLU A 229 -38.90 -2.37 8.80
N LYS A 230 -37.67 -1.96 9.14
CA LYS A 230 -36.43 -2.42 8.50
C LYS A 230 -35.79 -3.52 9.35
N GLY A 231 -36.16 -4.77 9.11
CA GLY A 231 -35.58 -5.97 9.73
C GLY A 231 -34.15 -6.30 9.31
N ARG A 232 -33.25 -5.30 9.23
CA ARG A 232 -31.86 -5.47 8.82
C ARG A 232 -30.90 -4.58 9.61
N VAL A 233 -29.62 -4.96 9.63
CA VAL A 233 -28.55 -4.13 10.21
C VAL A 233 -28.13 -3.03 9.22
N TRP A 234 -27.92 -1.81 9.71
CA TRP A 234 -27.49 -0.69 8.88
C TRP A 234 -26.06 -0.91 8.34
N PRO A 235 -25.77 -0.57 7.06
CA PRO A 235 -24.41 -0.61 6.53
C PRO A 235 -23.50 0.33 7.31
N GLY A 236 -22.29 -0.12 7.64
CA GLY A 236 -21.35 0.64 8.46
C GLY A 236 -21.51 0.45 9.98
N THR A 237 -22.43 -0.41 10.43
CA THR A 237 -22.56 -0.77 11.85
C THR A 237 -21.25 -1.33 12.41
N LYS A 238 -20.85 -0.83 13.59
CA LYS A 238 -19.58 -1.16 14.25
C LYS A 238 -19.60 -2.59 14.82
N MET A 239 -18.96 -3.51 14.11
CA MET A 239 -18.88 -4.94 14.46
C MET A 239 -17.44 -5.39 14.76
N PRO A 240 -17.22 -6.55 15.43
CA PRO A 240 -15.88 -7.11 15.58
C PRO A 240 -15.30 -7.45 14.20
N GLY A 241 -13.97 -7.52 14.11
CA GLY A 241 -13.32 -7.79 12.83
C GLY A 241 -11.88 -7.35 12.78
N HIS A 242 -11.29 -7.47 11.59
CA HIS A 242 -9.90 -7.10 11.35
C HIS A 242 -9.62 -5.62 11.68
N MET A 243 -8.59 -5.39 12.49
CA MET A 243 -8.17 -4.06 12.97
C MET A 243 -6.68 -3.85 12.68
N GLY A 244 -6.34 -2.66 12.20
CA GLY A 244 -4.99 -2.35 11.74
C GLY A 244 -4.89 -2.52 10.24
N ASN A 245 -3.65 -2.73 9.76
CA ASN A 245 -3.31 -3.07 8.38
C ASN A 245 -4.02 -2.19 7.33
N ARG A 246 -4.13 -0.89 7.62
CA ARG A 246 -4.81 0.10 6.79
C ARG A 246 -3.99 1.37 6.78
N PHE A 247 -3.88 2.00 5.62
CA PHE A 247 -3.23 3.29 5.48
C PHE A 247 -3.94 4.34 6.35
N ARG A 248 -3.16 5.00 7.21
CA ARG A 248 -3.58 6.14 8.02
C ARG A 248 -2.64 7.30 7.75
N ILE A 249 -3.20 8.50 7.77
CA ILE A 249 -2.47 9.74 7.49
C ILE A 249 -2.53 10.57 8.77
N ALA A 250 -1.37 10.88 9.34
CA ALA A 250 -1.24 11.95 10.33
C ALA A 250 -1.07 13.28 9.58
N LYS A 251 -1.96 14.24 9.83
CA LYS A 251 -1.96 15.54 9.12
C LYS A 251 -1.42 16.64 10.03
N GLY A 252 -0.74 17.62 9.43
CA GLY A 252 -0.30 18.82 10.14
C GLY A 252 0.80 18.57 11.16
N VAL A 253 1.71 17.64 10.84
CA VAL A 253 2.84 17.31 11.68
C VAL A 253 4.00 18.25 11.34
N LYS A 254 4.66 18.84 12.34
CA LYS A 254 5.74 19.80 12.15
C LYS A 254 7.09 19.07 12.17
N ILE A 255 8.03 19.51 11.32
CA ILE A 255 9.42 19.06 11.34
C ILE A 255 10.18 19.97 12.32
N LEU A 256 10.93 19.38 13.24
CA LEU A 256 11.63 20.09 14.32
C LEU A 256 13.15 20.12 14.14
N ARG A 257 13.70 19.06 13.55
CA ARG A 257 15.13 18.95 13.26
C ARG A 257 15.31 18.15 11.97
N ILE A 258 16.29 18.53 11.18
CA ILE A 258 16.74 17.81 9.98
C ILE A 258 18.24 17.57 10.14
N ASN A 259 18.66 16.32 10.01
CA ASN A 259 20.07 15.97 9.90
C ASN A 259 20.38 15.64 8.44
N THR A 260 21.29 16.41 7.85
CA THR A 260 21.62 16.34 6.42
C THR A 260 22.55 15.17 6.11
N ARG A 261 23.48 14.84 7.01
CA ARG A 261 24.44 13.74 6.84
C ARG A 261 23.77 12.37 6.78
N HIS A 262 22.82 12.11 7.67
CA HIS A 262 22.13 10.83 7.78
C HIS A 262 20.74 10.81 7.13
N ASN A 263 20.32 11.94 6.56
CA ASN A 263 18.99 12.14 5.98
C ASN A 263 17.85 11.78 6.97
N VAL A 264 17.99 12.23 8.22
CA VAL A 264 17.02 11.94 9.29
C VAL A 264 16.21 13.19 9.61
N LEU A 265 14.90 12.99 9.77
CA LEU A 265 13.92 14.02 10.09
C LEU A 265 13.31 13.72 11.46
N TRP A 266 13.29 14.71 12.35
CA TRP A 266 12.55 14.66 13.60
C TRP A 266 11.22 15.36 13.42
N VAL A 267 10.16 14.60 13.64
CA VAL A 267 8.80 15.03 13.40
C VAL A 267 8.02 15.06 14.72
N THR A 268 7.18 16.07 14.93
CA THR A 268 6.41 16.23 16.18
C THR A 268 5.51 15.04 16.47
N GLY A 269 5.53 14.57 17.72
CA GLY A 269 4.61 13.56 18.24
C GLY A 269 5.12 12.13 18.07
N GLN A 270 4.65 11.25 18.96
CA GLN A 270 4.91 9.81 18.94
C GLN A 270 4.05 9.06 17.90
N ALA A 271 2.98 9.71 17.42
CA ALA A 271 1.82 9.05 16.83
C ALA A 271 1.94 8.76 15.32
N ILE A 272 3.15 8.69 14.76
CA ILE A 272 3.29 8.31 13.34
C ILE A 272 2.83 6.85 13.18
N PRO A 273 1.79 6.59 12.35
CA PRO A 273 1.22 5.27 12.21
C PRO A 273 2.23 4.36 11.52
N GLY A 274 2.65 3.31 12.20
CA GLY A 274 3.70 2.42 11.72
C GLY A 274 4.46 1.82 12.89
N GLU A 275 4.90 0.58 12.73
CA GLU A 275 5.88 -0.02 13.64
C GLU A 275 7.24 0.62 13.37
N THR A 276 8.17 0.44 14.31
CA THR A 276 9.57 0.73 14.03
C THR A 276 10.02 -0.07 12.80
N ASN A 277 10.82 0.55 11.94
CA ASN A 277 11.25 0.09 10.62
C ASN A 277 10.19 0.04 9.52
N SER A 278 8.95 0.48 9.77
CA SER A 278 7.95 0.57 8.71
C SER A 278 8.20 1.76 7.77
N ILE A 279 7.79 1.58 6.51
CA ILE A 279 7.85 2.61 5.49
C ILE A 279 6.70 3.61 5.67
N CYS A 280 7.05 4.88 5.61
CA CYS A 280 6.17 6.03 5.74
C CYS A 280 6.27 6.91 4.48
N PHE A 281 5.13 7.41 4.03
CA PHE A 281 5.07 8.40 2.95
C PHE A 281 4.97 9.80 3.55
N ILE A 282 5.92 10.66 3.22
CA ILE A 282 5.97 12.06 3.66
C ILE A 282 5.66 12.93 2.43
N TYR A 283 4.77 13.90 2.62
CA TYR A 283 4.45 14.90 1.61
C TYR A 283 4.00 16.17 2.34
N ASP A 284 4.03 17.29 1.64
CA ASP A 284 3.64 18.57 2.23
C ASP A 284 2.19 18.57 2.71
N SER A 285 1.96 19.27 3.82
CA SER A 285 0.63 19.37 4.42
C SER A 285 -0.36 20.03 3.47
N LYS A 286 -1.48 19.34 3.19
CA LYS A 286 -2.61 19.89 2.42
C LYS A 286 -3.58 20.74 3.25
N LEU A 287 -3.26 21.03 4.51
CA LEU A 287 -4.11 21.85 5.37
C LEU A 287 -4.06 23.32 4.92
N PRO A 288 -5.21 24.01 4.82
CA PRO A 288 -5.27 25.36 4.27
C PRO A 288 -4.48 26.38 5.11
N LEU A 289 -4.49 26.23 6.43
CA LEU A 289 -3.79 27.10 7.39
C LEU A 289 -2.28 26.84 7.51
N ARG A 290 -1.75 25.85 6.78
CA ARG A 290 -0.33 25.44 6.86
C ARG A 290 0.33 25.39 5.48
N LYS A 291 -0.15 26.22 4.55
CA LYS A 291 0.54 26.43 3.28
C LYS A 291 1.84 27.21 3.55
N PRO A 292 2.94 26.89 2.86
CA PRO A 292 4.18 27.63 3.01
C PRO A 292 4.00 29.06 2.48
N GLU A 293 4.40 30.04 3.29
CA GLU A 293 4.44 31.46 2.88
C GLU A 293 5.71 31.77 2.07
N LYS A 294 6.81 31.10 2.41
CA LYS A 294 8.12 31.27 1.75
C LYS A 294 8.33 30.18 0.70
N PRO A 295 9.01 30.50 -0.42
CA PRO A 295 9.35 29.49 -1.43
C PRO A 295 10.31 28.47 -0.81
N LEU A 296 9.92 27.20 -0.92
CA LEU A 296 10.77 26.07 -0.58
C LEU A 296 11.53 25.61 -1.83
N PRO A 297 12.63 24.85 -1.69
CA PRO A 297 13.31 24.25 -2.83
C PRO A 297 12.31 23.47 -3.70
N PHE A 298 12.21 23.88 -4.97
CA PHE A 298 11.27 23.36 -5.96
C PHE A 298 12.02 23.10 -7.27
N PRO A 299 11.78 21.98 -7.97
CA PRO A 299 10.87 20.87 -7.65
C PRO A 299 11.34 19.98 -6.48
N THR A 300 12.65 19.89 -6.27
CA THR A 300 13.31 19.21 -5.15
C THR A 300 14.59 19.94 -4.78
N TYR A 301 15.20 19.59 -3.64
CA TYR A 301 16.55 20.05 -3.30
C TYR A 301 17.57 19.35 -4.21
N LEU A 302 18.48 20.12 -4.82
CA LEU A 302 19.47 19.63 -5.80
C LEU A 302 20.92 19.69 -5.30
N GLY A 303 21.17 20.24 -4.11
CA GLY A 303 22.52 20.30 -3.56
C GLY A 303 23.05 18.90 -3.26
N GLY A 304 24.33 18.67 -3.54
CA GLY A 304 25.07 17.53 -3.01
C GLY A 304 25.17 17.61 -1.49
N VAL A 305 25.71 16.56 -0.87
CA VAL A 305 26.23 16.65 0.50
C VAL A 305 27.53 17.45 0.44
N ASP A 306 27.41 18.74 0.14
CA ASP A 306 28.53 19.67 0.16
C ASP A 306 28.71 20.13 1.61
N ASP A 307 29.96 20.23 2.09
CA ASP A 307 30.31 20.62 3.48
C ASP A 307 29.81 22.01 3.90
N SER A 308 29.16 22.74 2.99
CA SER A 308 28.57 24.06 3.23
C SER A 308 27.25 24.04 4.01
N VAL A 309 26.51 22.93 3.98
CA VAL A 309 25.22 22.84 4.68
C VAL A 309 25.47 22.38 6.12
N PRO A 310 24.91 23.06 7.15
CA PRO A 310 25.01 22.60 8.53
C PRO A 310 24.54 21.15 8.68
N GLU A 311 25.26 20.37 9.49
CA GLU A 311 24.93 18.96 9.74
C GLU A 311 23.54 18.79 10.35
N ASP A 312 23.16 19.69 11.27
CA ASP A 312 21.86 19.73 11.89
C ASP A 312 21.18 21.10 11.69
N ILE A 313 19.96 21.07 11.18
CA ILE A 313 19.08 22.22 11.03
C ILE A 313 17.97 22.09 12.07
N TYR A 314 17.95 23.00 13.04
CA TYR A 314 16.96 23.04 14.12
C TYR A 314 15.86 24.07 13.84
N ASP A 315 14.65 23.79 14.31
CA ASP A 315 13.58 24.80 14.40
C ASP A 315 13.87 25.78 15.55
N ASP A 316 13.47 27.05 15.37
CA ASP A 316 13.74 28.13 16.33
C ASP A 316 13.26 27.84 17.77
N SER A 317 12.23 27.01 17.91
CA SER A 317 11.65 26.64 19.20
C SER A 317 12.43 25.58 19.98
N ILE A 318 13.29 24.81 19.28
CA ILE A 318 14.05 23.71 19.86
C ILE A 318 15.35 24.21 20.47
N HIS A 319 15.70 23.68 21.64
CA HIS A 319 17.00 23.89 22.25
C HIS A 319 18.03 22.96 21.59
N SER A 320 19.13 23.52 21.08
CA SER A 320 20.23 22.70 20.53
C SER A 320 20.98 22.03 21.66
N PHE A 321 21.47 20.81 21.43
CA PHE A 321 22.26 20.08 22.43
C PHE A 321 23.66 20.66 22.66
N SER A 322 24.15 21.44 21.71
CA SER A 322 25.44 22.13 21.81
C SER A 322 25.35 23.44 22.60
N ASP A 323 24.14 23.96 22.80
CA ASP A 323 23.92 25.21 23.54
C ASP A 323 24.10 24.97 25.05
N PRO A 324 24.50 26.00 25.82
CA PRO A 324 24.57 25.90 27.27
C PRO A 324 23.18 25.61 27.88
N SER A 325 23.17 25.00 29.06
CA SER A 325 21.94 24.64 29.78
C SER A 325 21.01 25.85 29.97
N ILE A 326 19.70 25.61 29.84
CA ILE A 326 18.68 26.64 29.94
C ILE A 326 18.63 27.18 31.37
N VAL A 327 18.83 28.49 31.53
CA VAL A 327 18.68 29.20 32.81
C VAL A 327 17.49 30.15 32.71
N PHE A 328 16.47 29.92 33.53
CA PHE A 328 15.34 30.83 33.65
C PHE A 328 15.68 31.93 34.65
N LYS A 329 15.72 33.18 34.19
CA LYS A 329 15.79 34.32 35.11
C LYS A 329 14.41 34.49 35.73
N GLU A 330 14.35 34.48 37.07
CA GLU A 330 13.12 34.81 37.78
C GLU A 330 12.74 36.26 37.43
N SER A 331 11.59 36.46 36.81
CA SER A 331 11.00 37.79 36.66
C SER A 331 10.58 38.25 38.06
N LYS A 332 11.30 39.20 38.64
CA LYS A 332 10.92 39.85 39.90
C LYS A 332 9.58 40.55 39.80
#